data_AF-I3RBF9-F1
#
_entry.id   AF-I3RBF9-F1
#
_cell.length_a   1.000
_cell.length_b   1.000
_cell.length_c   1.000
_cell.angle_alpha   90.00
_cell.angle_beta   90.00
_cell.angle_gamma   90.00
#
_symmetry.space_group_name_H-M   'P 1'
#
loop_
_entity.id
_entity.type
_entity.pdbx_description
1 polymer ?
#
loop_
_entity_poly.entity_id
_entity_poly.type
_entity_poly.pdbx_seq_one_letter_code
_entity_poly.pdbx_strand_id
1 'polypeptide(L)'
;MKQSNRFALITFLVVALLIGTAAPAAVAVSGDAVSSELATDPPDVGPVSDHETVADDDDGGDNSDDSDEVEVDTEDGEIEHDGDVLEIDDFEDDFDFESNEDDDEVEIDFEDLDIEQDDENVEVEDDEADLDFENDGDEVEAESGDHEIEQDDDDLEVEDHEDGLDFESDDGGEEVDIDFEGLDIEQHGESAEVETDEIEYERGGNKFEDDSDDLEFENEDVEVERDHGEVEIETDEHEIEHDGEKLEVEKAGFNFENLGKEDEVDVEANGIEVEQDGDDAEVEDENGFDFENDGDRLEFEDAGGLVDLEATDDATDIEFDGGEIEQLDDALDVETDEVDFENDGDEVEFETDDHDIEQDDDDVDVEDDEDDIDFESTDGGDDVEFETADHGIEQDDDDLEVEDHEDDIDFENDDDEVEFETDDHDIEQRGDAVDVEIDDLELESDGETVDLERDKHEDIEVGAFLDDLTRDEIIELGTETGADDLDDLADMDIDELDDDEIEMLESMLSDGGE
;
A
#
# COMPACT_ATOMS: atom_id res chain seq x y z
N MET A 1 18.30 26.03 22.84
CA MET A 1 17.50 25.93 21.60
C MET A 1 17.37 24.46 21.28
N LYS A 2 16.28 23.83 21.71
CA LYS A 2 15.88 22.46 21.36
C LYS A 2 14.41 22.37 21.76
N GLN A 3 13.52 22.63 20.80
CA GLN A 3 12.10 22.35 20.94
C GLN A 3 11.42 22.33 19.58
N SER A 4 10.75 21.20 19.33
CA SER A 4 9.64 20.99 18.41
C SER A 4 9.95 20.75 16.92
N ASN A 5 10.26 19.48 16.61
CA ASN A 5 9.84 18.80 15.38
C ASN A 5 9.06 17.52 15.76
N ARG A 6 7.94 17.70 16.48
CA ARG A 6 6.95 16.65 16.73
C ARG A 6 5.61 17.14 16.17
N PHE A 7 5.43 17.09 14.85
CA PHE A 7 4.12 17.41 14.25
C PHE A 7 3.83 16.77 12.88
N ALA A 8 4.65 15.85 12.36
CA ALA A 8 4.44 15.31 11.01
C ALA A 8 3.84 13.90 10.92
N LEU A 9 3.77 13.11 12.00
CA LEU A 9 3.49 11.66 11.88
C LEU A 9 2.05 11.21 12.24
N ILE A 10 1.08 12.12 12.42
CA ILE A 10 -0.29 11.76 12.86
C ILE A 10 -1.35 12.31 11.88
N THR A 11 -1.09 12.24 10.58
CA THR A 11 -2.10 12.61 9.57
C THR A 11 -2.38 11.49 8.56
N PHE A 12 -1.57 10.43 8.49
CA PHE A 12 -1.75 9.36 7.50
C PHE A 12 -2.68 8.21 7.92
N LEU A 13 -3.08 8.14 9.20
CA LEU A 13 -3.80 6.96 9.75
C LEU A 13 -5.34 7.09 9.78
N VAL A 14 -5.97 7.94 8.97
CA VAL A 14 -7.45 8.13 9.00
C VAL A 14 -8.14 7.94 7.65
N VAL A 15 -7.42 7.60 6.57
CA VAL A 15 -8.07 7.44 5.25
C VAL A 15 -8.43 5.98 4.91
N ALA A 16 -7.82 4.98 5.56
CA ALA A 16 -8.01 3.56 5.21
C ALA A 16 -9.20 2.85 5.88
N LEU A 17 -10.37 3.49 6.06
CA LEU A 17 -11.54 2.78 6.61
C LEU A 17 -12.90 3.31 6.14
N LEU A 18 -13.14 3.40 4.83
CA LEU A 18 -14.50 3.68 4.33
C LEU A 18 -14.78 3.21 2.89
N ILE A 19 -14.48 1.94 2.56
CA ILE A 19 -15.07 1.30 1.37
C ILE A 19 -15.56 -0.09 1.77
N GLY A 20 -16.87 -0.33 1.64
CA GLY A 20 -17.48 -1.61 1.95
C GLY A 20 -19.00 -1.62 1.82
N THR A 21 -19.46 -2.25 0.74
CA THR A 21 -20.82 -2.78 0.45
C THR A 21 -21.75 -1.91 -0.39
N ALA A 22 -21.74 -2.17 -1.70
CA ALA A 22 -22.85 -1.96 -2.62
C ALA A 22 -23.86 -3.13 -2.52
N ALA A 23 -25.14 -2.83 -2.64
CA ALA A 23 -26.18 -3.76 -3.10
C ALA A 23 -27.28 -2.96 -3.82
N PRO A 24 -27.87 -3.48 -4.92
CA PRO A 24 -28.73 -2.70 -5.80
C PRO A 24 -30.20 -2.75 -5.36
N ALA A 25 -30.91 -1.62 -5.51
CA ALA A 25 -32.36 -1.57 -5.42
C ALA A 25 -32.91 -1.00 -6.74
N ALA A 26 -33.56 -1.87 -7.50
CA ALA A 26 -34.29 -1.55 -8.71
C ALA A 26 -35.40 -0.52 -8.45
N VAL A 27 -35.43 0.52 -9.27
CA VAL A 27 -36.51 1.49 -9.37
C VAL A 27 -37.50 0.99 -10.43
N ALA A 28 -38.72 0.69 -10.00
CA ALA A 28 -39.86 0.51 -10.88
C ALA A 28 -40.80 1.71 -10.67
N VAL A 29 -40.92 2.57 -11.68
CA VAL A 29 -41.95 3.61 -11.76
C VAL A 29 -42.89 3.20 -12.88
N SER A 30 -44.11 2.80 -12.50
CA SER A 30 -45.23 2.59 -13.42
C SER A 30 -46.01 3.90 -13.54
N GLY A 31 -45.97 4.53 -14.70
CA GLY A 31 -46.89 5.59 -15.10
C GLY A 31 -48.14 4.97 -15.71
N ASP A 32 -49.29 5.17 -15.05
CA ASP A 32 -50.61 4.77 -15.52
C ASP A 32 -51.26 6.03 -16.11
N ALA A 33 -51.32 6.13 -17.44
CA ALA A 33 -52.00 7.19 -18.15
C ALA A 33 -53.44 6.76 -18.45
N VAL A 34 -54.34 7.65 -18.05
CA VAL A 34 -55.79 7.61 -18.13
C VAL A 34 -56.27 7.90 -19.56
N SER A 35 -56.98 6.96 -20.19
CA SER A 35 -57.89 7.28 -21.30
C SER A 35 -59.34 7.22 -20.80
N SER A 36 -59.97 8.38 -20.78
CA SER A 36 -61.40 8.55 -20.56
C SER A 36 -62.14 8.53 -21.89
N GLU A 37 -62.80 7.43 -22.22
CA GLU A 37 -63.81 7.39 -23.28
C GLU A 37 -65.03 8.24 -22.85
N LEU A 38 -65.32 9.28 -23.62
CA LEU A 38 -66.51 10.12 -23.47
C LEU A 38 -67.45 9.78 -24.62
N ALA A 39 -68.41 8.89 -24.32
CA ALA A 39 -69.49 8.52 -25.23
C ALA A 39 -70.50 9.67 -25.34
N THR A 40 -70.77 10.11 -26.57
CA THR A 40 -71.94 10.92 -26.91
C THR A 40 -72.67 10.30 -28.10
N ASP A 41 -73.80 9.67 -27.77
CA ASP A 41 -74.85 9.19 -28.67
C ASP A 41 -75.52 10.39 -29.39
N PRO A 42 -75.71 10.35 -30.73
CA PRO A 42 -76.72 11.18 -31.39
C PRO A 42 -78.07 10.42 -31.51
N PRO A 43 -79.19 11.16 -31.62
CA PRO A 43 -80.52 10.66 -31.27
C PRO A 43 -81.21 9.82 -32.36
N ASP A 44 -81.91 8.78 -31.89
CA ASP A 44 -82.93 7.99 -32.61
C ASP A 44 -84.07 8.87 -33.12
N VAL A 45 -83.99 9.29 -34.39
CA VAL A 45 -85.08 9.90 -35.15
C VAL A 45 -85.75 8.83 -36.02
N GLY A 46 -86.66 8.08 -35.40
CA GLY A 46 -87.54 7.16 -36.13
C GLY A 46 -88.50 7.92 -37.06
N PRO A 47 -88.70 7.47 -38.32
CA PRO A 47 -89.65 8.13 -39.20
C PRO A 47 -91.09 7.79 -38.79
N VAL A 48 -91.85 8.86 -38.54
CA VAL A 48 -93.30 8.87 -38.39
C VAL A 48 -93.90 8.66 -39.78
N SER A 49 -94.26 7.42 -40.11
CA SER A 49 -95.19 7.15 -41.20
C SER A 49 -96.59 7.59 -40.78
N ASP A 50 -97.18 8.54 -41.49
CA ASP A 50 -98.63 8.65 -41.75
C ASP A 50 -98.89 9.91 -42.61
N HIS A 51 -98.76 9.79 -43.94
CA HIS A 51 -99.50 10.67 -44.84
C HIS A 51 -100.13 9.85 -45.98
N GLU A 52 -101.45 9.96 -46.09
CA GLU A 52 -102.29 9.29 -47.07
C GLU A 52 -101.87 9.69 -48.49
N THR A 53 -101.45 8.72 -49.30
CA THR A 53 -101.45 8.87 -50.76
C THR A 53 -102.67 8.19 -51.36
N VAL A 54 -103.37 8.99 -52.16
CA VAL A 54 -104.66 8.74 -52.80
C VAL A 54 -104.48 7.68 -53.88
N ALA A 55 -105.18 6.55 -53.73
CA ALA A 55 -105.34 5.59 -54.82
C ALA A 55 -106.54 6.01 -55.67
N ASP A 56 -106.30 6.48 -56.88
CA ASP A 56 -107.30 6.58 -57.94
C ASP A 56 -106.95 5.65 -59.12
N ASP A 57 -108.01 5.01 -59.60
CA ASP A 57 -108.10 4.10 -60.74
C ASP A 57 -107.62 4.75 -62.06
N ASP A 58 -107.06 3.97 -62.99
CA ASP A 58 -107.77 3.46 -64.18
C ASP A 58 -106.83 3.07 -65.35
N ASP A 59 -107.40 2.21 -66.18
CA ASP A 59 -106.92 1.48 -67.34
C ASP A 59 -106.06 2.22 -68.39
N GLY A 60 -105.07 1.45 -68.89
CA GLY A 60 -104.81 1.19 -70.31
C GLY A 60 -105.41 2.15 -71.35
N GLY A 61 -104.58 3.08 -71.80
CA GLY A 61 -104.86 3.93 -72.95
C GLY A 61 -103.61 4.63 -73.47
N ASP A 62 -102.82 3.91 -74.27
CA ASP A 62 -101.96 4.38 -75.38
C ASP A 62 -101.90 5.91 -75.59
N ASN A 63 -100.89 6.58 -75.02
CA ASN A 63 -100.31 7.86 -75.47
C ASN A 63 -99.17 8.25 -74.50
N SER A 64 -97.93 8.33 -74.99
CA SER A 64 -97.09 9.55 -75.13
C SER A 64 -96.27 9.86 -73.88
N ASP A 65 -95.00 10.18 -74.07
CA ASP A 65 -94.13 10.84 -73.10
C ASP A 65 -94.92 11.97 -72.42
N ASP A 66 -95.19 11.82 -71.13
CA ASP A 66 -95.52 12.91 -70.22
C ASP A 66 -94.57 12.64 -69.04
N SER A 67 -93.45 13.37 -68.98
CA SER A 67 -92.73 13.62 -67.73
C SER A 67 -93.75 14.28 -66.81
N ASP A 68 -94.00 13.70 -65.63
CA ASP A 68 -94.91 14.29 -64.64
C ASP A 68 -94.18 15.48 -64.00
N GLU A 69 -94.15 16.62 -64.70
CA GLU A 69 -93.72 17.92 -64.17
C GLU A 69 -94.65 18.28 -63.00
N VAL A 70 -94.11 18.37 -61.79
CA VAL A 70 -94.84 18.77 -60.57
C VAL A 70 -94.36 20.16 -60.15
N GLU A 71 -95.15 21.17 -60.50
CA GLU A 71 -94.98 22.56 -60.02
C GLU A 71 -95.86 22.76 -58.77
N VAL A 72 -95.27 23.15 -57.64
CA VAL A 72 -95.97 23.55 -56.42
C VAL A 72 -95.64 24.98 -56.07
N ASP A 73 -96.48 25.90 -56.54
CA ASP A 73 -96.45 27.29 -56.08
C ASP A 73 -96.87 27.38 -54.61
N THR A 74 -95.98 27.83 -53.73
CA THR A 74 -96.34 28.25 -52.38
C THR A 74 -96.38 29.79 -52.29
N GLU A 75 -96.80 30.34 -51.15
CA GLU A 75 -96.81 31.81 -50.97
C GLU A 75 -95.39 32.35 -50.76
N ASP A 76 -94.46 31.46 -50.40
CA ASP A 76 -93.12 31.77 -49.92
C ASP A 76 -92.04 31.27 -50.91
N GLY A 77 -92.37 30.39 -51.85
CA GLY A 77 -91.43 29.85 -52.85
C GLY A 77 -92.08 28.98 -53.91
N GLU A 78 -91.32 28.60 -54.92
CA GLU A 78 -91.69 27.68 -55.99
C GLU A 78 -90.90 26.36 -55.81
N ILE A 79 -91.59 25.22 -55.94
CA ILE A 79 -90.95 23.90 -55.98
C ILE A 79 -91.29 23.29 -57.33
N GLU A 80 -90.29 23.10 -58.17
CA GLU A 80 -90.43 22.47 -59.48
C GLU A 80 -89.74 21.11 -59.47
N HIS A 81 -90.39 20.11 -60.05
CA HIS A 81 -89.84 18.77 -60.17
C HIS A 81 -90.11 18.24 -61.58
N ASP A 82 -89.07 18.15 -62.42
CA ASP A 82 -89.14 17.60 -63.77
C ASP A 82 -88.25 16.35 -63.87
N GLY A 83 -88.89 15.18 -63.92
CA GLY A 83 -88.16 13.91 -63.97
C GLY A 83 -87.50 13.56 -62.64
N ASP A 84 -86.17 13.57 -62.61
CA ASP A 84 -85.35 13.31 -61.42
C ASP A 84 -84.73 14.63 -60.86
N VAL A 85 -84.95 15.77 -61.54
CA VAL A 85 -84.52 17.12 -61.12
C VAL A 85 -85.50 17.69 -60.09
N LEU A 86 -84.99 18.26 -59.00
CA LEU A 86 -85.74 19.06 -58.04
C LEU A 86 -85.11 20.46 -57.93
N GLU A 87 -85.91 21.48 -58.23
CA GLU A 87 -85.58 22.90 -58.05
C GLU A 87 -86.49 23.47 -56.94
N ILE A 88 -85.91 24.15 -55.94
CA ILE A 88 -86.64 24.84 -54.88
C ILE A 88 -86.10 26.27 -54.79
N ASP A 89 -86.96 27.22 -55.12
CA ASP A 89 -86.66 28.66 -55.00
C ASP A 89 -87.49 29.23 -53.84
N ASP A 90 -86.85 29.71 -52.77
CA ASP A 90 -87.51 30.50 -51.71
C ASP A 90 -87.32 32.00 -51.98
N PHE A 91 -88.41 32.70 -52.28
CA PHE A 91 -88.36 34.12 -52.61
C PHE A 91 -88.13 35.03 -51.39
N GLU A 92 -88.28 34.52 -50.16
CA GLU A 92 -88.14 35.31 -48.94
C GLU A 92 -86.74 35.23 -48.31
N ASP A 93 -86.07 34.08 -48.42
CA ASP A 93 -84.81 33.79 -47.73
C ASP A 93 -83.60 33.60 -48.68
N ASP A 94 -83.72 33.98 -49.96
CA ASP A 94 -82.68 33.86 -51.01
C ASP A 94 -82.03 32.46 -51.01
N PHE A 95 -82.85 31.44 -50.75
CA PHE A 95 -82.45 30.04 -50.72
C PHE A 95 -82.84 29.42 -52.05
N ASP A 96 -81.82 29.01 -52.79
CA ASP A 96 -81.97 28.32 -54.06
C ASP A 96 -81.37 26.91 -53.88
N PHE A 97 -82.12 25.89 -54.27
CA PHE A 97 -81.69 24.49 -54.27
C PHE A 97 -81.95 23.90 -55.65
N GLU A 98 -80.91 23.44 -56.32
CA GLU A 98 -81.00 22.79 -57.61
C GLU A 98 -80.37 21.37 -57.54
N SER A 99 -80.97 20.40 -58.23
CA SER A 99 -80.42 19.04 -58.35
C SER A 99 -80.65 18.51 -59.76
N ASN A 100 -79.67 17.84 -60.36
CA ASN A 100 -79.72 17.45 -61.77
C ASN A 100 -80.37 16.06 -62.04
N GLU A 101 -80.69 15.76 -63.31
CA GLU A 101 -81.42 14.54 -63.74
C GLU A 101 -80.60 13.24 -63.55
N ASP A 102 -79.30 13.36 -63.31
CA ASP A 102 -78.39 12.23 -63.14
C ASP A 102 -78.08 11.91 -61.64
N ASP A 103 -78.72 12.62 -60.69
CA ASP A 103 -78.58 12.46 -59.21
C ASP A 103 -77.17 12.74 -58.65
N ASP A 104 -76.27 13.30 -59.46
CA ASP A 104 -74.84 13.42 -59.13
C ASP A 104 -74.44 14.88 -58.80
N GLU A 105 -75.20 15.90 -59.20
CA GLU A 105 -74.94 17.32 -58.82
C GLU A 105 -76.05 17.88 -57.93
N VAL A 106 -75.68 18.55 -56.84
CA VAL A 106 -76.57 19.30 -55.94
C VAL A 106 -75.93 20.65 -55.63
N GLU A 107 -76.64 21.74 -55.93
CA GLU A 107 -76.22 23.10 -55.63
C GLU A 107 -77.19 23.68 -54.58
N ILE A 108 -76.65 24.28 -53.52
CA ILE A 108 -77.42 24.95 -52.46
C ILE A 108 -76.80 26.32 -52.21
N ASP A 109 -77.50 27.37 -52.62
CA ASP A 109 -77.04 28.73 -52.49
C ASP A 109 -77.82 29.46 -51.39
N PHE A 110 -77.11 30.18 -50.54
CA PHE A 110 -77.62 31.13 -49.56
C PHE A 110 -76.88 32.47 -49.73
N GLU A 111 -77.41 33.58 -49.18
CA GLU A 111 -76.84 34.94 -49.35
C GLU A 111 -75.31 35.05 -49.13
N ASP A 112 -74.73 34.24 -48.24
CA ASP A 112 -73.29 34.25 -47.88
C ASP A 112 -72.68 32.83 -47.79
N LEU A 113 -73.39 31.79 -48.26
CA LEU A 113 -72.93 30.39 -48.18
C LEU A 113 -73.35 29.64 -49.44
N ASP A 114 -72.38 29.21 -50.21
CA ASP A 114 -72.59 28.41 -51.41
C ASP A 114 -72.09 26.97 -51.12
N ILE A 115 -72.92 25.97 -51.43
CA ILE A 115 -72.59 24.55 -51.26
C ILE A 115 -72.83 23.85 -52.60
N GLU A 116 -71.76 23.44 -53.25
CA GLU A 116 -71.82 22.66 -54.49
C GLU A 116 -71.37 21.23 -54.20
N GLN A 117 -72.13 20.24 -54.64
CA GLN A 117 -71.73 18.84 -54.63
C GLN A 117 -71.79 18.31 -56.07
N ASP A 118 -70.69 17.76 -56.58
CA ASP A 118 -70.62 17.07 -57.88
C ASP A 118 -69.99 15.67 -57.65
N ASP A 119 -70.77 14.61 -57.83
CA ASP A 119 -70.41 13.22 -57.54
C ASP A 119 -69.95 13.03 -56.06
N GLU A 120 -68.65 12.79 -55.88
CA GLU A 120 -67.97 12.59 -54.60
C GLU A 120 -67.35 13.90 -54.09
N ASN A 121 -67.38 14.96 -54.89
CA ASN A 121 -66.79 16.25 -54.58
C ASN A 121 -67.79 17.14 -53.85
N VAL A 122 -67.35 17.86 -52.82
CA VAL A 122 -68.12 18.84 -52.05
C VAL A 122 -67.29 20.09 -51.90
N GLU A 123 -67.81 21.20 -52.38
CA GLU A 123 -67.24 22.55 -52.26
C GLU A 123 -68.20 23.38 -51.39
N VAL A 124 -67.66 24.11 -50.41
CA VAL A 124 -68.40 24.98 -49.51
C VAL A 124 -67.64 26.31 -49.39
N GLU A 125 -68.24 27.39 -49.87
CA GLU A 125 -67.70 28.75 -49.78
C GLU A 125 -68.57 29.55 -48.78
N ASP A 126 -67.99 30.08 -47.70
CA ASP A 126 -68.65 30.99 -46.74
C ASP A 126 -67.96 32.36 -46.76
N ASP A 127 -68.56 33.27 -47.53
CA ASP A 127 -68.13 34.66 -47.70
C ASP A 127 -68.14 35.47 -46.38
N GLU A 128 -68.95 35.10 -45.37
CA GLU A 128 -68.98 35.79 -44.07
C GLU A 128 -67.82 35.34 -43.17
N ALA A 129 -67.47 34.06 -43.22
CA ALA A 129 -66.41 33.48 -42.41
C ALA A 129 -65.02 33.58 -43.04
N ASP A 130 -64.92 34.02 -44.31
CA ASP A 130 -63.71 33.90 -45.15
C ASP A 130 -63.22 32.44 -45.12
N LEU A 131 -64.15 31.48 -45.26
CA LEU A 131 -63.89 30.04 -45.17
C LEU A 131 -64.23 29.36 -46.47
N ASP A 132 -63.24 28.68 -47.03
CA ASP A 132 -63.37 27.88 -48.24
C ASP A 132 -63.04 26.43 -47.87
N PHE A 133 -63.91 25.50 -48.21
CA PHE A 133 -63.73 24.08 -47.93
C PHE A 133 -63.99 23.28 -49.20
N GLU A 134 -63.01 22.50 -49.63
CA GLU A 134 -63.11 21.62 -50.79
C GLU A 134 -62.79 20.18 -50.38
N ASN A 135 -63.54 19.24 -50.93
CA ASN A 135 -63.29 17.82 -50.77
C ASN A 135 -63.54 17.15 -52.11
N ASP A 136 -62.53 16.59 -52.75
CA ASP A 136 -62.69 15.93 -54.06
C ASP A 136 -62.67 14.39 -53.97
N GLY A 137 -62.81 13.88 -52.74
CA GLY A 137 -62.82 12.46 -52.38
C GLY A 137 -61.46 11.90 -51.95
N ASP A 138 -60.37 12.33 -52.59
CA ASP A 138 -59.00 11.91 -52.27
C ASP A 138 -58.24 13.02 -51.49
N GLU A 139 -58.60 14.28 -51.71
CA GLU A 139 -58.03 15.48 -51.08
C GLU A 139 -59.10 16.26 -50.29
N VAL A 140 -58.69 16.85 -49.16
CA VAL A 140 -59.53 17.73 -48.34
C VAL A 140 -58.76 19.01 -48.04
N GLU A 141 -59.26 20.13 -48.51
CA GLU A 141 -58.69 21.45 -48.31
C GLU A 141 -59.64 22.31 -47.47
N ALA A 142 -59.08 23.06 -46.52
CA ALA A 142 -59.82 24.03 -45.74
C ALA A 142 -58.98 25.29 -45.55
N GLU A 143 -59.38 26.37 -46.20
CA GLU A 143 -58.77 27.70 -46.07
C GLU A 143 -59.66 28.58 -45.17
N SER A 144 -59.03 29.30 -44.23
CA SER A 144 -59.71 30.30 -43.41
C SER A 144 -58.78 31.48 -43.14
N GLY A 145 -58.80 32.48 -44.02
CA GLY A 145 -58.06 33.73 -43.87
C GLY A 145 -56.56 33.61 -44.18
N ASP A 146 -55.73 33.37 -43.16
CA ASP A 146 -54.27 33.19 -43.29
C ASP A 146 -53.84 31.75 -42.88
N HIS A 147 -54.83 30.87 -42.68
CA HIS A 147 -54.64 29.47 -42.29
C HIS A 147 -55.13 28.55 -43.41
N GLU A 148 -54.28 27.63 -43.82
CA GLU A 148 -54.55 26.64 -44.86
C GLU A 148 -54.28 25.25 -44.26
N ILE A 149 -55.20 24.31 -44.47
CA ILE A 149 -55.04 22.90 -44.07
C ILE A 149 -55.40 22.05 -45.28
N GLU A 150 -54.44 21.30 -45.77
CA GLU A 150 -54.60 20.41 -46.92
C GLU A 150 -54.28 18.97 -46.50
N GLN A 151 -55.12 18.02 -46.88
CA GLN A 151 -54.91 16.61 -46.62
C GLN A 151 -55.15 15.81 -47.91
N ASP A 152 -54.07 15.32 -48.53
CA ASP A 152 -54.11 14.38 -49.67
C ASP A 152 -53.72 12.98 -49.19
N ASP A 153 -54.65 12.03 -49.25
CA ASP A 153 -54.46 10.64 -48.77
C ASP A 153 -53.97 10.55 -47.29
N ASP A 154 -52.67 10.24 -47.09
CA ASP A 154 -51.98 10.04 -45.82
C ASP A 154 -51.07 11.24 -45.46
N ASP A 155 -51.00 12.25 -46.34
CA ASP A 155 -50.18 13.45 -46.22
C ASP A 155 -51.03 14.58 -45.61
N LEU A 156 -50.42 15.45 -44.80
CA LEU A 156 -51.09 16.57 -44.13
C LEU A 156 -50.19 17.78 -44.11
N GLU A 157 -50.66 18.87 -44.71
CA GLU A 157 -50.01 20.17 -44.73
C GLU A 157 -50.85 21.17 -43.92
N VAL A 158 -50.21 21.95 -43.06
CA VAL A 158 -50.85 22.99 -42.25
C VAL A 158 -49.97 24.24 -42.28
N GLU A 159 -50.43 25.26 -42.99
CA GLU A 159 -49.75 26.54 -43.09
C GLU A 159 -50.49 27.62 -42.25
N ASP A 160 -49.74 28.35 -41.42
CA ASP A 160 -50.20 29.56 -40.75
C ASP A 160 -49.28 30.73 -41.10
N HIS A 161 -49.74 31.53 -42.06
CA HIS A 161 -48.99 32.66 -42.58
C HIS A 161 -48.84 33.82 -41.58
N GLU A 162 -49.71 33.94 -40.56
CA GLU A 162 -49.62 35.01 -39.54
C GLU A 162 -48.50 34.71 -38.53
N ASP A 163 -48.43 33.46 -38.06
CA ASP A 163 -47.47 33.02 -37.05
C ASP A 163 -46.19 32.39 -37.67
N GLY A 164 -46.15 32.20 -39.00
CA GLY A 164 -45.00 31.64 -39.72
C GLY A 164 -44.71 30.19 -39.33
N LEU A 165 -45.77 29.45 -39.03
CA LEU A 165 -45.73 28.01 -38.79
C LEU A 165 -45.99 27.31 -40.12
N ASP A 166 -45.08 26.42 -40.46
CA ASP A 166 -45.21 25.49 -41.57
C ASP A 166 -45.12 24.07 -40.99
N PHE A 167 -46.09 23.23 -41.33
CA PHE A 167 -46.14 21.84 -40.89
C PHE A 167 -46.50 20.97 -42.08
N GLU A 168 -45.61 20.06 -42.43
CA GLU A 168 -45.82 19.06 -43.47
C GLU A 168 -45.65 17.68 -42.84
N SER A 169 -46.51 16.71 -43.18
CA SER A 169 -46.26 15.32 -42.83
C SER A 169 -46.64 14.39 -43.96
N ASP A 170 -45.73 13.49 -44.32
CA ASP A 170 -45.92 12.53 -45.40
C ASP A 170 -46.05 11.08 -44.87
N ASP A 171 -46.63 10.21 -45.70
CA ASP A 171 -46.68 8.76 -45.54
C ASP A 171 -47.29 8.33 -44.18
N GLY A 172 -48.29 9.09 -43.70
CA GLY A 172 -48.99 8.82 -42.44
C GLY A 172 -48.19 9.24 -41.19
N GLY A 173 -47.34 10.26 -41.34
CA GLY A 173 -46.45 10.79 -40.31
C GLY A 173 -45.16 9.99 -40.14
N GLU A 174 -44.71 9.29 -41.19
CA GLU A 174 -43.35 8.73 -41.24
C GLU A 174 -42.34 9.85 -41.48
N GLU A 175 -42.70 10.86 -42.26
CA GLU A 175 -41.93 12.09 -42.42
C GLU A 175 -42.75 13.25 -41.82
N VAL A 176 -42.14 14.11 -41.01
CA VAL A 176 -42.80 15.26 -40.37
C VAL A 176 -41.82 16.42 -40.31
N ASP A 177 -42.12 17.49 -41.02
CA ASP A 177 -41.32 18.71 -41.06
C ASP A 177 -42.09 19.86 -40.40
N ILE A 178 -41.44 20.58 -39.49
CA ILE A 178 -42.03 21.69 -38.74
C ILE A 178 -41.06 22.86 -38.74
N ASP A 179 -41.44 23.95 -39.41
CA ASP A 179 -40.68 25.19 -39.41
C ASP A 179 -41.43 26.28 -38.64
N PHE A 180 -40.77 26.88 -37.64
CA PHE A 180 -41.34 27.98 -36.86
C PHE A 180 -40.26 28.94 -36.33
N GLU A 181 -40.28 30.20 -36.75
CA GLU A 181 -39.46 31.31 -36.23
C GLU A 181 -37.98 30.95 -35.85
N GLY A 182 -37.26 30.22 -36.71
CA GLY A 182 -35.84 29.85 -36.50
C GLY A 182 -35.63 28.56 -35.69
N LEU A 183 -36.66 27.72 -35.66
CA LEU A 183 -36.63 26.34 -35.21
C LEU A 183 -37.12 25.50 -36.38
N ASP A 184 -36.25 24.63 -36.88
CA ASP A 184 -36.54 23.71 -37.97
C ASP A 184 -36.47 22.29 -37.37
N ILE A 185 -37.56 21.52 -37.47
CA ILE A 185 -37.67 20.16 -36.94
C ILE A 185 -38.04 19.23 -38.08
N GLU A 186 -37.10 18.35 -38.47
CA GLU A 186 -37.35 17.33 -39.48
C GLU A 186 -37.40 15.95 -38.80
N GLN A 187 -38.47 15.19 -39.01
CA GLN A 187 -38.59 13.81 -38.55
C GLN A 187 -38.65 12.90 -39.77
N HIS A 188 -37.82 11.86 -39.81
CA HIS A 188 -37.91 10.80 -40.80
C HIS A 188 -37.83 9.45 -40.08
N GLY A 189 -38.93 8.70 -40.06
CA GLY A 189 -39.10 7.44 -39.35
C GLY A 189 -38.88 7.57 -37.84
N GLU A 190 -37.86 6.89 -37.32
CA GLU A 190 -37.49 6.97 -35.90
C GLU A 190 -36.57 8.18 -35.59
N SER A 191 -35.98 8.82 -36.60
CA SER A 191 -35.04 9.95 -36.49
C SER A 191 -35.77 11.28 -36.38
N ALA A 192 -35.24 12.18 -35.55
CA ALA A 192 -35.64 13.58 -35.50
C ALA A 192 -34.39 14.47 -35.45
N GLU A 193 -34.36 15.48 -36.29
CA GLU A 193 -33.35 16.53 -36.37
C GLU A 193 -33.98 17.83 -35.88
N VAL A 194 -33.26 18.57 -35.03
CA VAL A 194 -33.73 19.85 -34.50
C VAL A 194 -32.62 20.87 -34.67
N GLU A 195 -32.82 21.82 -35.58
CA GLU A 195 -31.91 22.93 -35.80
C GLU A 195 -32.40 24.18 -35.08
N THR A 196 -31.49 24.86 -34.38
CA THR A 196 -31.72 26.17 -33.79
C THR A 196 -30.53 27.08 -34.08
N ASP A 197 -30.75 28.39 -34.10
CA ASP A 197 -29.70 29.42 -34.29
C ASP A 197 -28.44 29.29 -33.38
N GLU A 198 -28.50 28.54 -32.28
CA GLU A 198 -27.39 28.39 -31.32
C GLU A 198 -26.83 26.95 -31.22
N ILE A 199 -27.59 25.93 -31.59
CA ILE A 199 -27.26 24.51 -31.36
C ILE A 199 -27.96 23.64 -32.42
N GLU A 200 -27.19 22.78 -33.09
CA GLU A 200 -27.68 21.66 -33.92
C GLU A 200 -27.78 20.40 -33.05
N TYR A 201 -28.94 19.74 -33.02
CA TYR A 201 -29.16 18.50 -32.28
C TYR A 201 -29.79 17.43 -33.17
N GLU A 202 -29.01 16.41 -33.52
CA GLU A 202 -29.49 15.23 -34.26
C GLU A 202 -29.86 14.12 -33.27
N ARG A 203 -31.11 13.63 -33.33
CA ARG A 203 -31.57 12.44 -32.60
C ARG A 203 -31.96 11.37 -33.60
N GLY A 204 -30.97 10.63 -34.06
CA GLY A 204 -31.15 9.41 -34.83
C GLY A 204 -32.02 8.38 -34.10
N GLY A 205 -33.08 7.93 -34.75
CA GLY A 205 -33.94 6.86 -34.30
C GLY A 205 -33.18 5.59 -34.04
N ASN A 206 -33.24 5.09 -32.80
CA ASN A 206 -32.55 3.89 -32.32
C ASN A 206 -31.21 3.63 -33.02
N LYS A 207 -30.38 4.67 -33.07
CA LYS A 207 -28.93 4.56 -33.20
C LYS A 207 -28.29 5.62 -32.28
N PHE A 208 -28.34 5.52 -30.95
CA PHE A 208 -27.36 4.67 -30.29
C PHE A 208 -27.16 3.42 -31.11
N GLU A 209 -26.18 3.45 -32.02
CA GLU A 209 -25.49 2.20 -32.24
C GLU A 209 -24.98 1.84 -30.83
N ASP A 210 -25.80 1.13 -30.06
CA ASP A 210 -25.41 0.26 -28.96
C ASP A 210 -24.74 -0.95 -29.62
N ASP A 211 -23.77 -0.62 -30.47
CA ASP A 211 -23.02 -1.34 -31.50
C ASP A 211 -21.88 -0.42 -32.04
N SER A 212 -21.89 0.90 -31.80
CA SER A 212 -20.74 1.78 -31.99
C SER A 212 -20.01 1.84 -30.66
N ASP A 213 -19.11 0.90 -30.58
CA ASP A 213 -17.88 0.96 -29.81
C ASP A 213 -17.18 2.35 -29.81
N ASP A 214 -17.56 3.25 -30.74
CA ASP A 214 -16.86 4.50 -31.00
C ASP A 214 -17.73 5.77 -30.71
N LEU A 215 -17.18 6.75 -29.99
CA LEU A 215 -17.81 8.05 -29.63
C LEU A 215 -16.76 9.16 -29.66
N GLU A 216 -16.91 10.14 -30.54
CA GLU A 216 -16.01 11.30 -30.64
C GLU A 216 -16.74 12.59 -30.18
N PHE A 217 -16.13 13.36 -29.28
CA PHE A 217 -16.58 14.68 -28.85
C PHE A 217 -15.38 15.65 -28.84
N GLU A 218 -15.43 16.69 -29.67
CA GLU A 218 -14.41 17.72 -29.73
C GLU A 218 -14.96 19.08 -29.29
N ASN A 219 -14.24 19.79 -28.43
CA ASN A 219 -14.43 21.21 -28.13
C ASN A 219 -13.09 21.95 -28.14
N GLU A 220 -13.08 23.29 -28.04
CA GLU A 220 -11.84 24.09 -28.13
C GLU A 220 -10.80 23.74 -27.04
N ASP A 221 -11.24 23.17 -25.91
CA ASP A 221 -10.38 22.87 -24.75
C ASP A 221 -10.22 21.36 -24.45
N VAL A 222 -11.03 20.48 -25.06
CA VAL A 222 -11.11 19.05 -24.71
C VAL A 222 -11.49 18.22 -25.93
N GLU A 223 -10.72 17.18 -26.19
CA GLU A 223 -11.00 16.14 -27.18
C GLU A 223 -11.27 14.83 -26.42
N VAL A 224 -12.38 14.16 -26.72
CA VAL A 224 -12.75 12.87 -26.12
C VAL A 224 -13.04 11.89 -27.24
N GLU A 225 -12.25 10.83 -27.33
CA GLU A 225 -12.49 9.72 -28.25
C GLU A 225 -12.80 8.46 -27.44
N ARG A 226 -13.66 7.64 -28.01
CA ARG A 226 -13.91 6.28 -27.56
C ARG A 226 -13.84 5.43 -28.81
N ASP A 227 -13.14 4.32 -28.79
CA ASP A 227 -13.04 3.34 -29.87
C ASP A 227 -12.97 1.94 -29.26
N HIS A 228 -13.88 1.03 -29.61
CA HIS A 228 -13.83 -0.39 -29.17
C HIS A 228 -13.64 -0.65 -27.66
N GLY A 229 -14.09 0.28 -26.80
CA GLY A 229 -13.95 0.20 -25.34
C GLY A 229 -12.74 0.95 -24.79
N GLU A 230 -11.85 1.40 -25.66
CA GLU A 230 -10.78 2.35 -25.38
C GLU A 230 -11.39 3.76 -25.23
N VAL A 231 -10.92 4.55 -24.26
CA VAL A 231 -11.35 5.94 -24.01
C VAL A 231 -10.11 6.81 -23.93
N GLU A 232 -10.03 7.82 -24.78
CA GLU A 232 -8.96 8.81 -24.80
C GLU A 232 -9.56 10.19 -24.49
N ILE A 233 -8.96 10.91 -23.55
CA ILE A 233 -9.34 12.28 -23.20
C ILE A 233 -8.09 13.15 -23.26
N GLU A 234 -8.01 14.00 -24.27
CA GLU A 234 -6.93 14.94 -24.46
C GLU A 234 -7.35 16.37 -24.08
N THR A 235 -6.44 17.07 -23.41
CA THR A 235 -6.54 18.51 -23.13
C THR A 235 -5.16 19.14 -23.36
N ASP A 236 -5.10 20.47 -23.43
CA ASP A 236 -3.83 21.22 -23.54
C ASP A 236 -2.75 20.87 -22.48
N GLU A 237 -3.14 20.25 -21.35
CA GLU A 237 -2.26 19.95 -20.22
C GLU A 237 -2.22 18.47 -19.80
N HIS A 238 -3.15 17.64 -20.27
CA HIS A 238 -3.37 16.27 -19.80
C HIS A 238 -3.83 15.36 -20.93
N GLU A 239 -3.41 14.11 -20.84
CA GLU A 239 -3.81 13.01 -21.72
C GLU A 239 -4.21 11.84 -20.81
N ILE A 240 -5.38 11.26 -21.03
CA ILE A 240 -5.91 10.13 -20.26
C ILE A 240 -6.37 9.07 -21.25
N GLU A 241 -5.72 7.91 -21.26
CA GLU A 241 -6.08 6.79 -22.11
C GLU A 241 -6.53 5.61 -21.25
N HIS A 242 -7.55 4.88 -21.69
CA HIS A 242 -8.04 3.69 -20.99
C HIS A 242 -8.53 2.65 -21.97
N ASP A 243 -7.80 1.56 -22.18
CA ASP A 243 -8.11 0.54 -23.20
C ASP A 243 -9.11 -0.54 -22.76
N GLY A 244 -9.65 -0.43 -21.54
CA GLY A 244 -10.52 -1.44 -20.94
C GLY A 244 -9.84 -2.34 -19.92
N GLU A 245 -8.52 -2.50 -20.02
CA GLU A 245 -7.67 -3.19 -19.06
C GLU A 245 -6.76 -2.18 -18.35
N LYS A 246 -6.06 -1.35 -19.12
CA LYS A 246 -5.05 -0.39 -18.70
C LYS A 246 -5.64 1.01 -18.53
N LEU A 247 -5.09 1.80 -17.61
CA LEU A 247 -5.35 3.24 -17.49
C LEU A 247 -4.04 4.01 -17.50
N GLU A 248 -3.86 4.92 -18.44
CA GLU A 248 -2.72 5.82 -18.53
C GLU A 248 -3.18 7.27 -18.29
N VAL A 249 -2.42 8.02 -17.51
CA VAL A 249 -2.66 9.45 -17.25
C VAL A 249 -1.33 10.18 -17.35
N GLU A 250 -1.17 10.95 -18.42
CA GLU A 250 -0.03 11.84 -18.59
C GLU A 250 -0.39 13.28 -18.25
N LYS A 251 0.50 13.93 -17.51
CA LYS A 251 0.47 15.36 -17.22
C LYS A 251 1.91 15.85 -17.16
N ALA A 252 2.17 17.10 -17.56
CA ALA A 252 3.53 17.66 -17.52
C ALA A 252 4.31 17.36 -16.22
N GLY A 253 5.26 16.41 -16.27
CA GLY A 253 6.11 15.97 -15.16
C GLY A 253 5.51 14.90 -14.23
N PHE A 254 4.42 14.25 -14.64
CA PHE A 254 3.72 13.17 -13.93
C PHE A 254 3.10 12.20 -14.94
N ASN A 255 3.50 10.94 -14.88
CA ASN A 255 2.90 9.85 -15.65
C ASN A 255 2.38 8.81 -14.63
N PHE A 256 1.19 8.28 -14.89
CA PHE A 256 0.59 7.20 -14.10
C PHE A 256 0.07 6.15 -15.07
N GLU A 257 0.36 4.90 -14.78
CA GLU A 257 -0.02 3.75 -15.60
C GLU A 257 -0.53 2.64 -14.68
N ASN A 258 -1.75 2.18 -14.91
CA ASN A 258 -2.27 0.96 -14.29
C ASN A 258 -2.27 -0.12 -15.35
N LEU A 259 -1.49 -1.18 -15.17
CA LEU A 259 -1.25 -2.23 -16.19
C LEU A 259 -2.42 -3.23 -16.34
N GLY A 260 -3.55 -2.97 -15.70
CA GLY A 260 -4.79 -3.74 -15.86
C GLY A 260 -4.82 -5.11 -15.17
N LYS A 261 -3.73 -5.51 -14.51
CA LYS A 261 -3.75 -6.62 -13.57
C LYS A 261 -4.09 -6.08 -12.18
N GLU A 262 -4.87 -6.87 -11.42
CA GLU A 262 -5.08 -6.57 -10.00
C GLU A 262 -3.69 -6.50 -9.36
N ASP A 263 -3.31 -5.32 -8.87
CA ASP A 263 -2.06 -5.03 -8.15
C ASP A 263 -0.81 -4.65 -8.98
N GLU A 264 -0.95 -4.27 -10.27
CA GLU A 264 0.17 -3.72 -11.07
C GLU A 264 -0.03 -2.20 -11.36
N VAL A 265 0.92 -1.36 -10.93
CA VAL A 265 0.85 0.11 -11.05
C VAL A 265 2.24 0.73 -11.20
N ASP A 266 2.39 1.59 -12.20
CA ASP A 266 3.60 2.39 -12.42
C ASP A 266 3.30 3.89 -12.30
N VAL A 267 4.17 4.62 -11.61
CA VAL A 267 4.05 6.07 -11.41
C VAL A 267 5.41 6.73 -11.58
N GLU A 268 5.52 7.62 -12.56
CA GLU A 268 6.69 8.47 -12.74
C GLU A 268 6.34 9.92 -12.38
N ALA A 269 7.07 10.53 -11.45
CA ALA A 269 6.85 11.92 -11.08
C ALA A 269 8.14 12.64 -10.72
N ASN A 270 8.50 13.66 -11.51
CA ASN A 270 9.67 14.51 -11.26
C ASN A 270 11.00 13.72 -11.10
N GLY A 271 11.21 12.68 -11.92
CA GLY A 271 12.42 11.86 -11.88
C GLY A 271 12.45 10.86 -10.71
N ILE A 272 11.29 10.52 -10.17
CA ILE A 272 11.06 9.39 -9.27
C ILE A 272 10.17 8.42 -10.04
N GLU A 273 10.59 7.16 -10.13
CA GLU A 273 9.86 6.05 -10.73
C GLU A 273 9.42 5.13 -9.60
N VAL A 274 8.15 4.69 -9.61
CA VAL A 274 7.58 3.77 -8.64
C VAL A 274 6.86 2.69 -9.43
N GLU A 275 7.31 1.45 -9.32
CA GLU A 275 6.69 0.29 -9.95
C GLU A 275 6.16 -0.62 -8.83
N GLN A 276 4.95 -1.16 -9.00
CA GLN A 276 4.37 -2.13 -8.08
C GLN A 276 3.88 -3.30 -8.91
N ASP A 277 4.33 -4.51 -8.56
CA ASP A 277 3.92 -5.77 -9.19
C ASP A 277 3.45 -6.75 -8.10
N GLY A 278 2.17 -6.66 -7.72
CA GLY A 278 1.60 -7.51 -6.67
C GLY A 278 2.01 -7.08 -5.27
N ASP A 279 2.73 -7.96 -4.57
CA ASP A 279 3.33 -7.66 -3.26
C ASP A 279 4.71 -7.00 -3.42
N ASP A 280 5.29 -7.03 -4.63
CA ASP A 280 6.60 -6.48 -4.93
C ASP A 280 6.48 -4.98 -5.26
N ALA A 281 7.46 -4.18 -4.83
CA ALA A 281 7.46 -2.74 -5.08
C ALA A 281 8.88 -2.19 -5.21
N GLU A 282 9.09 -1.40 -6.25
CA GLU A 282 10.36 -0.76 -6.57
C GLU A 282 10.18 0.77 -6.61
N VAL A 283 11.15 1.52 -6.07
CA VAL A 283 11.17 2.98 -6.10
C VAL A 283 12.59 3.43 -6.44
N GLU A 284 12.75 4.06 -7.60
CA GLU A 284 14.03 4.61 -8.06
C GLU A 284 13.95 6.13 -8.19
N ASP A 285 15.06 6.82 -7.95
CA ASP A 285 15.20 8.25 -8.22
C ASP A 285 16.44 8.60 -9.07
N GLU A 286 16.39 9.72 -9.78
CA GLU A 286 17.51 10.16 -10.62
C GLU A 286 18.81 10.50 -9.85
N ASN A 287 18.77 10.50 -8.51
CA ASN A 287 19.89 10.81 -7.64
C ASN A 287 20.57 9.55 -7.07
N GLY A 288 20.10 8.35 -7.46
CA GLY A 288 20.62 7.06 -7.02
C GLY A 288 20.12 6.66 -5.63
N PHE A 289 18.89 7.04 -5.30
CA PHE A 289 18.12 6.38 -4.25
C PHE A 289 17.28 5.28 -4.90
N ASP A 290 17.53 4.05 -4.49
CA ASP A 290 16.81 2.88 -5.00
C ASP A 290 16.26 2.08 -3.81
N PHE A 291 15.03 1.58 -3.94
CA PHE A 291 14.34 0.81 -2.92
C PHE A 291 13.58 -0.32 -3.58
N GLU A 292 13.79 -1.55 -3.13
CA GLU A 292 13.12 -2.73 -3.67
C GLU A 292 12.53 -3.54 -2.50
N ASN A 293 11.32 -4.06 -2.68
CA ASN A 293 10.69 -5.01 -1.78
C ASN A 293 10.17 -6.20 -2.57
N ASP A 294 10.69 -7.39 -2.26
CA ASP A 294 10.31 -8.65 -2.91
C ASP A 294 9.52 -9.55 -1.92
N GLY A 295 8.65 -8.93 -1.12
CA GLY A 295 7.89 -9.58 -0.05
C GLY A 295 8.70 -9.87 1.22
N ASP A 296 9.64 -10.81 1.14
CA ASP A 296 10.47 -11.26 2.28
C ASP A 296 11.83 -10.54 2.35
N ARG A 297 12.23 -9.85 1.27
CA ARG A 297 13.46 -9.06 1.17
C ARG A 297 13.18 -7.58 0.94
N LEU A 298 14.07 -6.74 1.44
CA LEU A 298 13.95 -5.30 1.44
C LEU A 298 15.33 -4.67 1.21
N GLU A 299 15.53 -4.08 0.04
CA GLU A 299 16.78 -3.47 -0.37
C GLU A 299 16.65 -1.94 -0.36
N PHE A 300 17.68 -1.25 0.11
CA PHE A 300 17.81 0.19 0.06
C PHE A 300 19.21 0.56 -0.43
N GLU A 301 19.31 1.27 -1.55
CA GLU A 301 20.56 1.90 -1.99
C GLU A 301 20.45 3.43 -1.85
N ASP A 302 21.48 4.06 -1.30
CA ASP A 302 21.68 5.50 -1.48
C ASP A 302 23.15 5.83 -1.74
N ALA A 303 23.48 7.13 -1.84
CA ALA A 303 24.86 7.58 -2.04
C ALA A 303 25.85 7.16 -0.93
N GLY A 304 25.36 6.64 0.19
CA GLY A 304 26.08 6.11 1.33
C GLY A 304 26.30 4.61 1.31
N GLY A 305 25.66 3.85 0.40
CA GLY A 305 25.84 2.40 0.25
C GLY A 305 24.53 1.64 0.14
N LEU A 306 24.65 0.33 0.04
CA LEU A 306 23.55 -0.63 0.05
C LEU A 306 23.24 -1.06 1.49
N VAL A 307 21.96 -1.24 1.78
CA VAL A 307 21.45 -1.96 2.95
C VAL A 307 20.42 -2.97 2.45
N ASP A 308 20.69 -4.23 2.67
CA ASP A 308 19.80 -5.34 2.33
C ASP A 308 19.27 -5.96 3.61
N LEU A 309 17.98 -6.31 3.63
CA LEU A 309 17.33 -6.96 4.75
C LEU A 309 16.47 -8.11 4.20
N GLU A 310 16.81 -9.33 4.59
CA GLU A 310 16.02 -10.52 4.32
C GLU A 310 15.45 -11.05 5.62
N ALA A 311 14.12 -11.26 5.67
CA ALA A 311 13.47 -11.81 6.85
C ALA A 311 12.59 -13.00 6.44
N THR A 312 12.99 -14.19 6.87
CA THR A 312 12.23 -15.42 6.66
C THR A 312 11.54 -15.87 7.96
N ASP A 313 10.79 -16.98 7.91
CA ASP A 313 10.16 -17.55 9.10
C ASP A 313 11.18 -18.01 10.15
N ASP A 314 12.41 -18.34 9.73
CA ASP A 314 13.44 -19.00 10.54
C ASP A 314 14.72 -18.13 10.70
N ALA A 315 14.88 -17.08 9.90
CA ALA A 315 16.09 -16.28 9.83
C ALA A 315 15.82 -14.78 9.62
N THR A 316 16.75 -13.93 10.03
CA THR A 316 16.77 -12.51 9.67
C THR A 316 18.20 -12.07 9.40
N ASP A 317 18.45 -11.59 8.19
CA ASP A 317 19.78 -11.24 7.70
C ASP A 317 19.76 -9.77 7.27
N ILE A 318 20.78 -9.00 7.68
CA ILE A 318 20.93 -7.58 7.36
C ILE A 318 22.36 -7.35 6.88
N GLU A 319 22.54 -7.05 5.59
CA GLU A 319 23.84 -6.70 5.01
C GLU A 319 23.92 -5.17 4.80
N PHE A 320 25.05 -4.55 5.11
CA PHE A 320 25.28 -3.13 4.84
C PHE A 320 26.76 -2.83 4.54
N ASP A 321 27.05 -1.63 4.02
CA ASP A 321 28.44 -1.20 3.81
C ASP A 321 29.19 -1.12 5.15
N GLY A 322 30.04 -2.11 5.41
CA GLY A 322 30.86 -2.23 6.61
C GLY A 322 30.45 -3.33 7.59
N GLY A 323 29.52 -4.21 7.24
CA GLY A 323 29.19 -5.38 8.05
C GLY A 323 27.90 -6.12 7.68
N GLU A 324 27.62 -7.17 8.44
CA GLU A 324 26.41 -7.98 8.37
C GLU A 324 25.89 -8.35 9.77
N ILE A 325 24.58 -8.59 9.87
CA ILE A 325 23.93 -9.09 11.08
C ILE A 325 23.03 -10.24 10.66
N GLU A 326 23.34 -11.44 11.14
CA GLU A 326 22.55 -12.64 10.85
C GLU A 326 21.92 -13.17 12.14
N GLN A 327 20.64 -13.54 12.08
CA GLN A 327 19.96 -14.23 13.17
C GLN A 327 19.35 -15.52 12.65
N LEU A 328 19.80 -16.66 13.19
CA LEU A 328 19.30 -17.99 12.83
C LEU A 328 18.73 -18.68 14.07
N ASP A 329 17.41 -18.88 14.11
CA ASP A 329 16.70 -19.36 15.31
C ASP A 329 17.02 -18.51 16.57
N ASP A 330 17.79 -19.08 17.51
CA ASP A 330 18.22 -18.44 18.76
C ASP A 330 19.66 -17.88 18.67
N ALA A 331 20.37 -18.16 17.57
CA ALA A 331 21.72 -17.68 17.33
C ALA A 331 21.74 -16.25 16.75
N LEU A 332 22.72 -15.45 17.13
CA LEU A 332 22.93 -14.09 16.64
C LEU A 332 24.41 -13.88 16.31
N ASP A 333 24.65 -13.46 15.08
CA ASP A 333 25.96 -13.12 14.55
C ASP A 333 25.95 -11.66 14.06
N VAL A 334 27.01 -10.93 14.36
CA VAL A 334 27.21 -9.53 14.00
C VAL A 334 28.66 -9.35 13.61
N GLU A 335 28.94 -9.29 12.31
CA GLU A 335 30.26 -8.99 11.78
C GLU A 335 30.32 -7.55 11.28
N THR A 336 31.37 -6.82 11.63
CA THR A 336 31.62 -5.46 11.11
C THR A 336 33.10 -5.25 10.84
N ASP A 337 33.45 -4.19 10.12
CA ASP A 337 34.86 -3.85 9.85
C ASP A 337 35.76 -3.71 11.11
N GLU A 338 35.18 -3.55 12.31
CA GLU A 338 35.91 -3.29 13.56
C GLU A 338 35.60 -4.28 14.70
N VAL A 339 34.51 -5.04 14.59
CA VAL A 339 33.93 -5.82 15.69
C VAL A 339 33.19 -7.01 15.11
N ASP A 340 33.47 -8.18 15.68
CA ASP A 340 32.76 -9.42 15.41
C ASP A 340 32.11 -9.91 16.73
N PHE A 341 30.88 -10.41 16.66
CA PHE A 341 30.14 -10.90 17.82
C PHE A 341 29.27 -12.08 17.43
N GLU A 342 29.49 -13.21 18.09
CA GLU A 342 28.73 -14.44 17.88
C GLU A 342 28.05 -14.88 19.18
N ASN A 343 26.83 -15.40 19.06
CA ASN A 343 26.09 -16.01 20.16
C ASN A 343 25.26 -17.16 19.66
N ASP A 344 25.74 -18.39 19.86
CA ASP A 344 25.05 -19.61 19.45
C ASP A 344 24.20 -20.23 20.58
N GLY A 345 24.10 -19.52 21.71
CA GLY A 345 23.29 -19.86 22.87
C GLY A 345 24.01 -20.67 23.95
N ASP A 346 24.99 -21.49 23.56
CA ASP A 346 25.90 -22.19 24.48
C ASP A 346 27.26 -21.43 24.59
N GLU A 347 27.62 -20.68 23.56
CA GLU A 347 28.88 -19.93 23.43
C GLU A 347 28.58 -18.45 23.07
N VAL A 348 29.40 -17.54 23.60
CA VAL A 348 29.35 -16.11 23.29
C VAL A 348 30.75 -15.59 23.04
N GLU A 349 30.96 -15.01 21.86
CA GLU A 349 32.25 -14.49 21.42
C GLU A 349 32.12 -13.00 21.08
N PHE A 350 33.15 -12.23 21.41
CA PHE A 350 33.28 -10.84 21.04
C PHE A 350 34.75 -10.57 20.69
N GLU A 351 35.00 -10.31 19.41
CA GLU A 351 36.33 -10.07 18.86
C GLU A 351 36.42 -8.65 18.30
N THR A 352 37.59 -8.05 18.46
CA THR A 352 38.00 -6.79 17.82
C THR A 352 39.46 -6.94 17.39
N ASP A 353 39.97 -5.99 16.62
CA ASP A 353 41.39 -6.00 16.17
C ASP A 353 42.43 -6.24 17.28
N ASP A 354 42.12 -5.92 18.55
CA ASP A 354 43.06 -5.96 19.69
C ASP A 354 42.52 -6.71 20.93
N HIS A 355 41.26 -7.18 20.93
CA HIS A 355 40.62 -7.76 22.13
C HIS A 355 39.66 -8.88 21.77
N ASP A 356 39.78 -10.00 22.48
CA ASP A 356 38.93 -11.17 22.32
C ASP A 356 38.33 -11.57 23.67
N ILE A 357 37.03 -11.88 23.69
CA ILE A 357 36.31 -12.33 24.86
C ILE A 357 35.43 -13.50 24.47
N GLU A 358 35.70 -14.67 25.03
CA GLU A 358 34.95 -15.89 24.79
C GLU A 358 34.31 -16.39 26.08
N GLN A 359 33.09 -16.90 25.99
CA GLN A 359 32.41 -17.57 27.09
C GLN A 359 31.75 -18.85 26.56
N ASP A 360 32.29 -20.00 26.96
CA ASP A 360 31.69 -21.33 26.72
C ASP A 360 31.17 -21.90 28.06
N ASP A 361 29.85 -22.10 28.15
CA ASP A 361 29.18 -22.55 29.38
C ASP A 361 29.49 -21.66 30.63
N ASP A 362 30.33 -22.18 31.55
CA ASP A 362 30.73 -21.56 32.81
C ASP A 362 32.18 -21.02 32.76
N ASP A 363 32.88 -21.21 31.63
CA ASP A 363 34.26 -20.80 31.40
C ASP A 363 34.29 -19.42 30.72
N VAL A 364 35.31 -18.61 31.01
CA VAL A 364 35.49 -17.25 30.44
C VAL A 364 36.94 -17.05 30.09
N ASP A 365 37.18 -16.63 28.85
CA ASP A 365 38.49 -16.21 28.34
C ASP A 365 38.45 -14.73 27.92
N VAL A 366 39.55 -14.01 28.16
CA VAL A 366 39.74 -12.61 27.78
C VAL A 366 41.19 -12.41 27.39
N GLU A 367 41.43 -12.11 26.12
CA GLU A 367 42.75 -11.81 25.57
C GLU A 367 42.81 -10.31 25.12
N ASP A 368 43.93 -9.64 25.41
CA ASP A 368 44.27 -8.29 24.94
C ASP A 368 45.64 -8.32 24.27
N ASP A 369 45.62 -8.41 22.95
CA ASP A 369 46.78 -8.50 22.07
C ASP A 369 47.65 -7.23 22.09
N GLU A 370 47.10 -6.05 22.43
CA GLU A 370 47.85 -4.79 22.47
C GLU A 370 48.73 -4.70 23.72
N ASP A 371 48.21 -5.13 24.87
CA ASP A 371 48.88 -5.07 26.16
C ASP A 371 49.50 -6.41 26.61
N ASP A 372 49.42 -7.47 25.78
CA ASP A 372 49.86 -8.84 26.07
C ASP A 372 49.27 -9.32 27.41
N ILE A 373 47.94 -9.25 27.57
CA ILE A 373 47.22 -9.64 28.81
C ILE A 373 46.22 -10.74 28.48
N ASP A 374 46.31 -11.86 29.19
CA ASP A 374 45.42 -13.00 29.05
C ASP A 374 44.78 -13.34 30.41
N PHE A 375 43.50 -13.70 30.39
CA PHE A 375 42.76 -14.10 31.58
C PHE A 375 41.83 -15.26 31.24
N GLU A 376 42.05 -16.39 31.88
CA GLU A 376 41.19 -17.57 31.76
C GLU A 376 40.55 -17.88 33.12
N SER A 377 39.27 -18.24 33.12
CA SER A 377 38.56 -18.72 34.31
C SER A 377 37.78 -19.96 33.92
N THR A 378 38.21 -21.12 34.40
CA THR A 378 37.59 -22.40 34.07
C THR A 378 36.94 -23.08 35.28
N ASP A 379 36.17 -24.13 35.02
CA ASP A 379 35.50 -24.96 36.03
C ASP A 379 34.56 -24.14 36.95
N GLY A 380 34.00 -23.05 36.40
CA GLY A 380 33.12 -22.13 37.12
C GLY A 380 33.84 -21.13 38.03
N GLY A 381 35.12 -20.86 37.72
CA GLY A 381 36.01 -19.94 38.42
C GLY A 381 36.62 -20.52 39.69
N ASP A 382 36.67 -21.86 39.79
CA ASP A 382 37.50 -22.55 40.77
C ASP A 382 38.98 -22.49 40.31
N ASP A 383 39.21 -22.53 38.99
CA ASP A 383 40.53 -22.38 38.37
C ASP A 383 40.59 -21.03 37.62
N VAL A 384 41.63 -20.22 37.88
CA VAL A 384 41.78 -18.87 37.33
C VAL A 384 43.23 -18.59 37.00
N GLU A 385 43.48 -18.17 35.77
CA GLU A 385 44.79 -17.74 35.26
C GLU A 385 44.75 -16.26 34.87
N PHE A 386 45.84 -15.56 35.15
CA PHE A 386 46.08 -14.20 34.67
C PHE A 386 47.54 -14.10 34.24
N GLU A 387 47.77 -13.96 32.94
CA GLU A 387 49.09 -13.81 32.36
C GLU A 387 49.26 -12.41 31.79
N THR A 388 50.48 -11.88 31.94
CA THR A 388 50.98 -10.79 31.13
C THR A 388 52.32 -11.20 30.55
N ALA A 389 52.84 -10.47 29.55
CA ALA A 389 54.17 -10.73 28.99
C ALA A 389 55.32 -10.94 30.02
N ASP A 390 55.19 -10.41 31.24
CA ASP A 390 56.23 -10.43 32.27
C ASP A 390 55.85 -11.23 33.54
N HIS A 391 54.58 -11.56 33.76
CA HIS A 391 54.10 -12.13 35.04
C HIS A 391 52.93 -13.08 34.82
N GLY A 392 52.90 -14.19 35.55
CA GLY A 392 51.79 -15.14 35.61
C GLY A 392 51.23 -15.27 37.02
N ILE A 393 49.92 -15.46 37.14
CA ILE A 393 49.24 -15.85 38.38
C ILE A 393 48.23 -16.93 38.04
N GLU A 394 48.41 -18.13 38.57
CA GLU A 394 47.52 -19.27 38.39
C GLU A 394 46.98 -19.69 39.76
N GLN A 395 45.68 -19.91 39.85
CA GLN A 395 45.04 -20.47 41.03
C GLN A 395 44.24 -21.68 40.60
N ASP A 396 44.66 -22.86 41.05
CA ASP A 396 43.98 -24.13 40.83
C ASP A 396 43.37 -24.61 42.15
N ASP A 397 42.04 -24.61 42.26
CA ASP A 397 41.32 -24.90 43.52
C ASP A 397 41.83 -24.07 44.74
N ASP A 398 42.65 -24.69 45.60
CA ASP A 398 43.22 -24.13 46.84
C ASP A 398 44.73 -23.79 46.68
N ASP A 399 45.33 -24.14 45.54
CA ASP A 399 46.74 -23.94 45.22
C ASP A 399 46.92 -22.58 44.51
N LEU A 400 48.06 -21.92 44.69
CA LEU A 400 48.35 -20.60 44.10
C LEU A 400 49.79 -20.51 43.63
N GLU A 401 49.98 -20.17 42.37
CA GLU A 401 51.27 -19.93 41.73
C GLU A 401 51.37 -18.47 41.27
N VAL A 402 52.55 -17.87 41.46
CA VAL A 402 52.86 -16.51 40.99
C VAL A 402 54.28 -16.52 40.43
N GLU A 403 54.39 -16.27 39.13
CA GLU A 403 55.66 -16.22 38.41
C GLU A 403 55.96 -14.77 37.95
N ASP A 404 57.21 -14.34 38.08
CA ASP A 404 57.75 -13.12 37.48
C ASP A 404 58.91 -13.52 36.56
N HIS A 405 58.61 -13.57 35.25
CA HIS A 405 59.54 -14.04 34.23
C HIS A 405 60.67 -13.04 33.94
N GLU A 406 60.54 -11.76 34.35
CA GLU A 406 61.61 -10.78 34.17
C GLU A 406 62.74 -10.98 35.17
N ASP A 407 62.39 -11.32 36.42
CA ASP A 407 63.34 -11.46 37.52
C ASP A 407 63.60 -12.93 37.93
N ASP A 408 63.04 -13.91 37.19
CA ASP A 408 63.12 -15.37 37.46
C ASP A 408 62.73 -15.66 38.92
N ILE A 409 61.55 -15.17 39.35
CA ILE A 409 61.02 -15.33 40.72
C ILE A 409 59.70 -16.09 40.65
N ASP A 410 59.63 -17.21 41.37
CA ASP A 410 58.45 -18.06 41.40
C ASP A 410 57.99 -18.27 42.86
N PHE A 411 56.69 -18.23 43.09
CA PHE A 411 56.07 -18.47 44.38
C PHE A 411 54.92 -19.44 44.21
N GLU A 412 55.04 -20.61 44.84
CA GLU A 412 54.00 -21.63 44.84
C GLU A 412 53.48 -21.82 46.27
N ASN A 413 52.16 -21.93 46.39
CA ASN A 413 51.51 -22.27 47.64
C ASN A 413 50.52 -23.40 47.43
N ASP A 414 51.01 -24.62 47.66
CA ASP A 414 50.17 -25.80 47.70
C ASP A 414 49.68 -26.05 49.13
N ASP A 415 48.48 -26.61 49.29
CA ASP A 415 47.83 -27.06 50.53
C ASP A 415 48.70 -27.16 51.83
N ASP A 416 49.82 -27.90 51.79
CA ASP A 416 50.74 -28.16 52.92
C ASP A 416 52.17 -27.58 52.74
N GLU A 417 52.44 -26.86 51.64
CA GLU A 417 53.74 -26.40 51.18
C GLU A 417 53.74 -24.93 50.74
N VAL A 418 54.84 -24.23 51.00
CA VAL A 418 55.06 -22.90 50.46
C VAL A 418 56.47 -22.86 49.91
N GLU A 419 56.59 -22.52 48.64
CA GLU A 419 57.85 -22.43 47.93
C GLU A 419 58.06 -21.00 47.43
N PHE A 420 59.31 -20.56 47.49
CA PHE A 420 59.75 -19.30 46.91
C PHE A 420 61.11 -19.56 46.28
N GLU A 421 61.12 -19.61 44.96
CA GLU A 421 62.31 -19.84 44.15
C GLU A 421 62.75 -18.53 43.49
N THR A 422 64.05 -18.41 43.33
CA THR A 422 64.70 -17.38 42.52
C THR A 422 65.92 -18.01 41.87
N ASP A 423 66.43 -17.37 40.83
CA ASP A 423 67.67 -17.75 40.12
C ASP A 423 68.86 -18.21 41.00
N ASP A 424 68.96 -17.71 42.25
CA ASP A 424 70.06 -18.00 43.20
C ASP A 424 69.60 -18.64 44.54
N HIS A 425 68.30 -18.67 44.85
CA HIS A 425 67.78 -18.99 46.18
C HIS A 425 66.43 -19.71 46.13
N ASP A 426 66.33 -20.80 46.88
CA ASP A 426 65.12 -21.60 47.01
C ASP A 426 64.74 -21.74 48.50
N ILE A 427 63.48 -21.44 48.83
CA ILE A 427 62.96 -21.52 50.18
C ILE A 427 61.68 -22.37 50.16
N GLU A 428 61.74 -23.54 50.79
CA GLU A 428 60.63 -24.48 50.86
C GLU A 428 60.15 -24.62 52.31
N GLN A 429 58.85 -24.51 52.56
CA GLN A 429 58.25 -24.76 53.87
C GLN A 429 57.16 -25.82 53.77
N ARG A 430 57.44 -27.03 54.27
CA ARG A 430 56.44 -28.10 54.45
C ARG A 430 56.02 -28.23 55.91
N GLY A 431 54.88 -27.65 56.28
CA GLY A 431 54.36 -27.65 57.64
C GLY A 431 55.27 -26.93 58.66
N ASP A 432 55.87 -27.69 59.59
CA ASP A 432 56.84 -27.16 60.58
C ASP A 432 58.30 -27.19 60.06
N ALA A 433 58.54 -27.85 58.91
CA ALA A 433 59.86 -27.94 58.30
C ALA A 433 60.14 -26.72 57.41
N VAL A 434 61.40 -26.29 57.35
CA VAL A 434 61.86 -25.19 56.51
C VAL A 434 63.22 -25.55 55.93
N ASP A 435 63.31 -25.56 54.61
CA ASP A 435 64.52 -25.81 53.86
C ASP A 435 64.87 -24.54 53.07
N VAL A 436 66.13 -24.12 53.14
CA VAL A 436 66.63 -22.91 52.46
C VAL A 436 67.93 -23.30 51.75
N GLU A 437 67.88 -23.36 50.42
CA GLU A 437 69.06 -23.46 49.57
C GLU A 437 69.44 -22.07 49.05
N ILE A 438 70.70 -21.72 49.23
CA ILE A 438 71.34 -20.63 48.51
C ILE A 438 72.65 -21.18 47.98
N ASP A 439 73.06 -20.84 46.75
CA ASP A 439 74.36 -21.19 46.11
C ASP A 439 75.33 -22.16 46.86
N ASP A 440 75.92 -21.70 47.97
CA ASP A 440 76.98 -22.39 48.74
C ASP A 440 76.52 -22.86 50.14
N LEU A 441 75.24 -22.73 50.50
CA LEU A 441 74.70 -22.97 51.84
C LEU A 441 73.28 -23.54 51.78
N GLU A 442 73.11 -24.66 52.46
CA GLU A 442 71.83 -25.35 52.62
C GLU A 442 71.50 -25.37 54.11
N LEU A 443 70.31 -24.90 54.47
CA LEU A 443 69.79 -24.93 55.82
C LEU A 443 68.52 -25.76 55.81
N GLU A 444 68.52 -26.88 56.53
CA GLU A 444 67.34 -27.72 56.73
C GLU A 444 66.90 -27.62 58.18
N SER A 445 65.59 -27.48 58.42
CA SER A 445 65.01 -27.43 59.75
C SER A 445 63.79 -28.33 59.82
N ASP A 446 63.76 -29.31 60.70
CA ASP A 446 62.61 -30.21 60.90
C ASP A 446 61.60 -29.70 61.95
N GLY A 447 61.73 -28.43 62.36
CA GLY A 447 60.94 -27.78 63.41
C GLY A 447 61.43 -28.06 64.84
N GLU A 448 62.35 -29.02 65.02
CA GLU A 448 62.94 -29.38 66.32
C GLU A 448 64.45 -29.08 66.36
N THR A 449 65.12 -29.25 65.24
CA THR A 449 66.55 -29.07 65.02
C THR A 449 66.81 -28.30 63.72
N VAL A 450 68.01 -27.74 63.60
CA VAL A 450 68.46 -27.01 62.41
C VAL A 450 69.81 -27.57 62.01
N ASP A 451 69.88 -28.10 60.80
CA ASP A 451 71.09 -28.56 60.15
C ASP A 451 71.57 -27.50 59.15
N LEU A 452 72.89 -27.31 59.07
CA LEU A 452 73.49 -26.30 58.21
C LEU A 452 74.65 -26.95 57.46
N GLU A 453 74.44 -27.20 56.17
CA GLU A 453 75.46 -27.71 55.26
C GLU A 453 76.02 -26.55 54.44
N ARG A 454 77.34 -26.52 54.28
CA ARG A 454 78.01 -25.52 53.44
C ARG A 454 78.77 -26.27 52.38
N ASP A 455 78.42 -26.02 51.13
CA ASP A 455 79.16 -26.61 50.03
C ASP A 455 80.52 -25.92 49.86
N LYS A 456 81.45 -26.62 49.23
CA LYS A 456 82.88 -26.59 49.58
C LYS A 456 83.61 -25.28 49.22
N HIS A 457 83.98 -24.51 50.25
CA HIS A 457 85.23 -23.74 50.41
C HIS A 457 85.58 -22.56 49.45
N GLU A 458 85.31 -21.32 49.88
CA GLU A 458 86.37 -20.30 49.93
C GLU A 458 87.00 -20.38 51.33
N ASP A 459 88.30 -20.65 51.39
CA ASP A 459 89.08 -20.81 52.62
C ASP A 459 88.96 -19.57 53.52
N ILE A 460 87.95 -19.51 54.39
CA ILE A 460 88.08 -18.73 55.61
C ILE A 460 89.13 -19.47 56.42
N GLU A 461 90.39 -19.06 56.29
CA GLU A 461 91.52 -19.45 57.12
C GLU A 461 91.24 -19.05 58.59
N VAL A 462 90.29 -19.72 59.25
CA VAL A 462 90.26 -19.80 60.71
C VAL A 462 91.52 -20.53 61.19
N GLY A 463 92.16 -21.32 60.31
CA GLY A 463 93.48 -21.91 60.51
C GLY A 463 94.61 -20.88 60.75
N ALA A 464 94.52 -19.65 60.24
CA ALA A 464 95.59 -18.67 60.42
C ALA A 464 95.59 -18.01 61.82
N PHE A 465 94.46 -18.05 62.55
CA PHE A 465 94.40 -17.48 63.90
C PHE A 465 94.88 -18.46 64.98
N LEU A 466 94.87 -19.76 64.70
CA LEU A 466 95.28 -20.79 65.66
C LEU A 466 96.72 -21.29 65.44
N ASP A 467 97.31 -21.12 64.26
CA ASP A 467 98.69 -21.55 64.00
C ASP A 467 99.77 -20.58 64.52
N ASP A 468 99.42 -19.32 64.80
CA ASP A 468 100.36 -18.33 65.37
C ASP A 468 100.21 -18.16 66.90
N LEU A 469 99.25 -18.85 67.52
CA LEU A 469 99.15 -18.91 68.97
C LEU A 469 100.04 -20.01 69.52
N THR A 470 101.12 -19.61 70.18
CA THR A 470 101.94 -20.57 70.93
C THR A 470 101.13 -21.16 72.08
N ARG A 471 101.45 -22.41 72.48
CA ARG A 471 100.79 -23.09 73.61
C ARG A 471 100.75 -22.26 74.90
N ASP A 472 101.68 -21.31 75.04
CA ASP A 472 101.76 -20.40 76.16
C ASP A 472 100.73 -19.25 76.07
N GLU A 473 100.38 -18.77 74.88
CA GLU A 473 99.35 -17.73 74.66
C GLU A 473 97.93 -18.27 74.78
N ILE A 474 97.71 -19.56 74.46
CA ILE A 474 96.41 -20.24 74.67
C ILE A 474 96.11 -20.38 76.17
N ILE A 475 97.15 -20.59 77.00
CA ILE A 475 97.03 -20.68 78.46
C ILE A 475 96.79 -19.28 79.06
N GLU A 476 97.34 -18.22 78.47
CA GLU A 476 97.14 -16.84 78.92
C GLU A 476 95.72 -16.33 78.61
N LEU A 477 95.15 -16.66 77.44
CA LEU A 477 93.75 -16.36 77.12
C LEU A 477 92.74 -17.17 77.95
N GLY A 478 93.09 -18.39 78.34
CA GLY A 478 92.28 -19.20 79.26
C GLY A 478 92.30 -18.74 80.72
N THR A 479 93.16 -17.78 81.10
CA THR A 479 93.32 -17.33 82.49
C THR A 479 93.01 -15.86 82.74
N GLU A 480 92.80 -15.03 81.71
CA GLU A 480 92.51 -13.59 81.88
C GLU A 480 91.05 -13.17 81.62
N THR A 481 90.20 -14.05 81.10
CA THR A 481 88.74 -13.83 81.15
C THR A 481 88.09 -14.99 81.88
N GLY A 482 87.82 -14.75 83.17
CA GLY A 482 87.17 -15.68 84.08
C GLY A 482 85.90 -16.27 83.48
N ALA A 483 85.97 -17.56 83.17
CA ALA A 483 84.83 -18.44 83.23
C ALA A 483 84.41 -18.51 84.71
N ASP A 484 83.46 -17.66 85.09
CA ASP A 484 82.86 -17.61 86.43
C ASP A 484 81.79 -18.71 86.65
N ASP A 485 81.67 -19.68 85.74
CA ASP A 485 80.72 -20.79 85.87
C ASP A 485 81.48 -22.10 86.18
N LEU A 486 82.08 -22.12 87.37
CA LEU A 486 82.81 -23.25 87.98
C LEU A 486 81.87 -24.27 88.67
N ASP A 487 80.55 -24.17 88.47
CA ASP A 487 79.57 -25.03 89.12
C ASP A 487 79.37 -26.39 88.42
N ASP A 488 79.89 -26.58 87.20
CA ASP A 488 79.72 -27.82 86.43
C ASP A 488 80.86 -28.85 86.63
N LEU A 489 81.89 -28.55 87.41
CA LEU A 489 82.96 -29.50 87.74
C LEU A 489 82.71 -30.31 89.01
N ALA A 490 81.55 -30.16 89.65
CA ALA A 490 81.21 -30.87 90.89
C ALA A 490 80.68 -32.30 90.68
N ASP A 491 80.41 -32.72 89.43
CA ASP A 491 79.79 -34.02 89.11
C ASP A 491 80.74 -35.01 88.42
N MET A 492 82.04 -34.70 88.34
CA MET A 492 83.03 -35.65 87.83
C MET A 492 83.45 -36.62 88.95
N ASP A 493 82.95 -37.86 88.86
CA ASP A 493 83.23 -38.93 89.82
C ASP A 493 84.76 -39.19 89.92
N ILE A 494 85.30 -39.03 91.13
CA ILE A 494 86.73 -39.13 91.46
C ILE A 494 87.34 -40.53 91.22
N ASP A 495 86.52 -41.51 90.83
CA ASP A 495 86.92 -42.90 90.60
C ASP A 495 87.44 -43.14 89.16
N GLU A 496 87.35 -42.14 88.27
CA GLU A 496 87.86 -42.21 86.89
C GLU A 496 89.22 -41.52 86.68
N LEU A 497 89.76 -40.85 87.70
CA LEU A 497 91.07 -40.19 87.61
C LEU A 497 92.20 -41.22 87.69
N ASP A 498 93.13 -41.14 86.74
CA ASP A 498 94.31 -42.00 86.74
C ASP A 498 95.35 -41.56 87.79
N ASP A 499 96.31 -42.45 88.08
CA ASP A 499 97.34 -42.20 89.10
C ASP A 499 98.19 -40.95 88.78
N ASP A 500 98.27 -40.52 87.51
CA ASP A 500 99.03 -39.35 87.07
C ASP A 500 98.25 -38.04 87.33
N GLU A 501 96.92 -38.06 87.17
CA GLU A 501 96.03 -36.94 87.49
C GLU A 501 95.91 -36.69 89.00
N ILE A 502 95.91 -37.77 89.80
CA ILE A 502 95.96 -37.66 91.27
C ILE A 502 97.29 -37.05 91.72
N GLU A 503 98.41 -37.41 91.10
CA GLU A 503 99.73 -36.86 91.44
C GLU A 503 99.84 -35.37 91.08
N MET A 504 99.17 -34.91 90.01
CA MET A 504 99.07 -33.48 89.67
C MET A 504 98.24 -32.70 90.71
N LEU A 505 97.09 -33.23 91.14
CA LEU A 505 96.26 -32.61 92.17
C LEU A 505 96.94 -32.56 93.55
N GLU A 506 97.68 -33.61 93.95
CA GLU A 506 98.48 -33.59 95.18
C GLU A 506 99.62 -32.56 95.11
N SER A 507 100.24 -32.38 93.94
CA SER A 507 101.29 -31.36 93.75
C SER A 507 100.73 -29.94 93.93
N MET A 508 99.54 -29.67 93.38
CA MET A 508 98.89 -28.34 93.45
C MET A 508 98.41 -28.00 94.87
N LEU A 509 97.98 -29.00 95.66
CA LEU A 509 97.55 -28.78 97.04
C LEU A 509 98.71 -28.69 98.05
N SER A 510 99.91 -29.13 97.68
CA SER A 510 101.08 -29.15 98.58
C SER A 510 101.91 -27.86 98.60
N ASP A 511 101.75 -26.96 97.63
CA ASP A 511 102.59 -25.74 97.50
C ASP A 511 101.95 -24.46 98.11
N GLY A 512 100.84 -24.63 98.84
CA GLY A 512 100.07 -23.54 99.46
C GLY A 512 100.19 -23.45 100.98
N GLY A 513 101.40 -23.43 101.55
CA GLY A 513 101.55 -23.32 103.00
C GLY A 513 102.95 -22.99 103.55
N GLU A 514 103.39 -21.72 103.43
CA GLU A 514 104.04 -20.95 104.51
C GLU A 514 104.02 -19.43 104.24
#